data_AF-A0A4Q8QHF3-F1
#
_entry.id   AF-A0A4Q8QHF3-F1
#
_cell.length_a   1.000
_cell.length_b   1.000
_cell.length_c   1.000
_cell.angle_alpha   90.00
_cell.angle_beta   90.00
_cell.angle_gamma   90.00
#
_symmetry.space_group_name_H-M   'P 1'
#
loop_
_entity.id
_entity.type
_entity.pdbx_description
1 polymer ?
#
loop_
_entity_poly.entity_id
_entity_poly.type
_entity_poly.pdbx_seq_one_letter_code
_entity_poly.pdbx_strand_id
1 'polypeptide(L)'
;YDDVRPGAPRTIDDERVAQLIRTTLHTKPSDGSTHWSVRSVAAETGISKTSVQRYFRTFGLQPHRSEGFKLSNDPFFIEKLRDVVGLYLSPPDNALVICVDEKSQCQALERTQPMLPMGFGYVEGITHDYKRHGTTTLFAALNVIDGTVLARCKPRHRHQEFLSFLREIDKAVPMGLDIHCIIHNYATHNHPKIRAWLAIRPRWHMHFIPTYSSWLNQVERFFALITDKAIRRGSFS
;
A
#
# COMPACT_ATOMS: atom_id res chain seq x y z
N TYR A 1 48.02 -23.11 5.17
CA TYR A 1 46.90 -22.93 4.23
C TYR A 1 45.77 -23.77 4.75
N ASP A 2 44.71 -23.15 5.27
CA ASP A 2 43.48 -23.85 5.65
C ASP A 2 42.70 -24.11 4.36
N ASP A 3 42.96 -25.26 3.74
CA ASP A 3 42.18 -25.70 2.59
C ASP A 3 40.71 -25.90 3.01
N VAL A 4 39.78 -25.47 2.16
CA VAL A 4 38.35 -25.63 2.39
C VAL A 4 38.05 -27.12 2.53
N ARG A 5 37.70 -27.55 3.74
CA ARG A 5 37.37 -28.96 4.01
C ARG A 5 36.23 -29.39 3.09
N PRO A 6 36.40 -30.46 2.29
CA PRO A 6 35.34 -30.90 1.40
C PRO A 6 34.15 -31.36 2.22
N GLY A 7 33.02 -30.65 2.07
CA GLY A 7 31.76 -31.04 2.69
C GLY A 7 31.25 -32.38 2.15
N ALA A 8 30.20 -32.92 2.76
CA ALA A 8 29.56 -34.14 2.28
C ALA A 8 29.16 -33.99 0.79
N PRO A 9 29.42 -35.02 -0.05
CA PRO A 9 29.11 -34.95 -1.47
C PRO A 9 27.61 -34.73 -1.69
N ARG A 10 27.28 -33.94 -2.70
CA ARG A 10 25.90 -33.58 -3.02
C ARG A 10 25.16 -34.84 -3.50
N THR A 11 24.04 -35.16 -2.86
CA THR A 11 23.24 -36.36 -3.14
C THR A 11 22.09 -36.14 -4.13
N ILE A 12 21.84 -34.88 -4.52
CA ILE A 12 20.78 -34.51 -5.47
C ILE A 12 21.47 -33.85 -6.65
N ASP A 13 21.50 -34.51 -7.80
CA ASP A 13 22.11 -33.98 -9.03
C ASP A 13 21.42 -32.71 -9.54
N ASP A 14 21.99 -32.08 -10.56
CA ASP A 14 21.48 -30.83 -11.12
C ASP A 14 20.16 -31.01 -11.88
N GLU A 15 19.94 -32.16 -12.52
CA GLU A 15 18.70 -32.43 -13.27
C GLU A 15 17.51 -32.53 -12.33
N ARG A 16 17.67 -33.21 -11.18
CA ARG A 16 16.63 -33.28 -10.14
C ARG A 16 16.33 -31.92 -9.52
N VAL A 17 17.35 -31.06 -9.37
CA VAL A 17 17.13 -29.67 -8.92
C VAL A 17 16.41 -28.85 -9.98
N ALA A 18 16.79 -28.98 -11.25
CA ALA A 18 16.10 -28.33 -12.35
C ALA A 18 14.63 -28.77 -12.45
N GLN A 19 14.36 -30.06 -12.28
CA GLN A 19 13.01 -30.60 -12.23
C GLN A 19 12.21 -30.01 -11.06
N LEU A 20 12.79 -29.94 -9.86
CA LEU A 20 12.15 -29.31 -8.70
C LEU A 20 11.75 -27.86 -9.00
N ILE A 21 12.67 -27.06 -9.56
CA ILE A 21 12.42 -25.65 -9.89
C ILE A 21 11.34 -25.54 -10.96
N ARG A 22 11.42 -26.33 -12.04
CA ARG A 22 10.45 -26.31 -13.14
C ARG A 22 9.05 -26.68 -12.66
N THR A 23 8.92 -27.75 -11.87
CA THR A 23 7.64 -28.14 -11.24
C THR A 23 7.11 -27.01 -10.37
N THR A 24 7.97 -26.39 -9.55
CA THR A 24 7.56 -25.30 -8.67
C THR A 24 7.04 -24.07 -9.43
N LEU A 25 7.68 -23.71 -10.54
CA LEU A 25 7.39 -22.48 -11.30
C LEU A 25 6.23 -22.62 -12.29
N HIS A 26 6.04 -23.81 -12.87
CA HIS A 26 5.18 -23.97 -14.05
C HIS A 26 3.98 -24.89 -13.83
N THR A 27 3.87 -25.55 -12.67
CA THR A 27 2.73 -26.39 -12.35
C THR A 27 2.11 -26.02 -11.01
N LYS A 28 0.95 -26.61 -10.72
CA LYS A 28 0.27 -26.53 -9.43
C LYS A 28 -0.05 -27.94 -8.94
N PRO A 29 -0.21 -28.15 -7.63
CA PRO A 29 -0.69 -29.41 -7.09
C PRO A 29 -2.00 -29.85 -7.77
N SER A 30 -2.14 -31.15 -8.02
CA SER A 30 -3.35 -31.74 -8.63
C SER A 30 -4.56 -31.76 -7.71
N ASP A 31 -4.37 -31.51 -6.40
CA ASP A 31 -5.41 -31.47 -5.38
C ASP A 31 -6.24 -30.17 -5.36
N GLY A 32 -5.99 -29.26 -6.32
CA GLY A 32 -6.67 -27.97 -6.42
C GLY A 32 -6.02 -26.84 -5.63
N SER A 33 -4.91 -27.10 -4.92
CA SER A 33 -4.14 -26.05 -4.25
C SER A 33 -3.60 -25.02 -5.25
N THR A 34 -3.59 -23.74 -4.84
CA THR A 34 -3.18 -22.64 -5.75
C THR A 34 -1.68 -22.55 -5.97
N HIS A 35 -0.87 -23.15 -5.08
CA HIS A 35 0.59 -23.09 -5.08
C HIS A 35 1.20 -24.30 -4.37
N TRP A 36 2.49 -24.53 -4.59
CA TRP A 36 3.25 -25.57 -3.90
C TRP A 36 3.63 -25.17 -2.47
N SER A 37 3.47 -26.09 -1.52
CA SER A 37 4.17 -26.04 -0.25
C SER A 37 5.49 -26.83 -0.36
N VAL A 38 6.44 -26.58 0.56
CA VAL A 38 7.66 -27.38 0.64
C VAL A 38 7.34 -28.88 0.76
N ARG A 39 6.28 -29.24 1.48
CA ARG A 39 5.89 -30.65 1.69
C ARG A 39 5.26 -31.27 0.45
N SER A 40 4.36 -30.54 -0.23
CA SER A 40 3.67 -31.09 -1.40
C SER A 40 4.61 -31.27 -2.58
N VAL A 41 5.51 -30.32 -2.84
CA VAL A 41 6.48 -30.48 -3.94
C VAL A 41 7.57 -31.51 -3.59
N ALA A 42 7.90 -31.68 -2.30
CA ALA A 42 8.78 -32.75 -1.84
C ALA A 42 8.17 -34.14 -2.12
N ALA A 43 6.87 -34.31 -1.84
CA ALA A 43 6.15 -35.54 -2.14
C ALA A 43 6.10 -35.79 -3.67
N GLU A 44 5.83 -34.75 -4.46
CA GLU A 44 5.77 -34.82 -5.92
C GLU A 44 7.12 -35.20 -6.57
N THR A 45 8.22 -34.62 -6.08
CA THR A 45 9.55 -34.78 -6.69
C THR A 45 10.40 -35.89 -6.06
N GLY A 46 9.92 -36.50 -4.98
CA GLY A 46 10.68 -37.46 -4.17
C GLY A 46 11.95 -36.87 -3.54
N ILE A 47 12.03 -35.54 -3.39
CA ILE A 47 13.14 -34.85 -2.72
C ILE A 47 12.74 -34.59 -1.27
N SER A 48 13.67 -34.76 -0.32
CA SER A 48 13.37 -34.52 1.08
C SER A 48 12.91 -33.07 1.32
N LYS A 49 11.94 -32.88 2.23
CA LYS A 49 11.42 -31.57 2.64
C LYS A 49 12.55 -30.59 3.00
N THR A 50 13.57 -31.04 3.72
CA THR A 50 14.71 -30.21 4.14
C THR A 50 15.55 -29.73 2.95
N SER A 51 15.75 -30.58 1.94
CA SER A 51 16.45 -30.21 0.71
C SER A 51 15.63 -29.25 -0.14
N VAL A 52 14.33 -29.49 -0.31
CA VAL A 52 13.42 -28.55 -0.98
C VAL A 52 13.46 -27.18 -0.31
N GLN A 53 13.35 -27.12 1.02
CA GLN A 53 13.43 -25.86 1.76
C GLN A 53 14.75 -25.13 1.52
N ARG A 54 15.87 -25.87 1.50
CA ARG A 54 17.20 -25.30 1.20
C ARG A 54 17.27 -24.75 -0.22
N TYR A 55 16.76 -25.47 -1.21
CA TYR A 55 16.74 -24.99 -2.61
C TYR A 55 15.81 -23.80 -2.79
N PHE A 56 14.63 -23.82 -2.19
CA PHE A 56 13.73 -22.65 -2.19
C PHE A 56 14.42 -21.42 -1.62
N ARG A 57 15.14 -21.57 -0.50
CA ARG A 57 15.93 -20.47 0.07
C ARG A 57 17.08 -20.04 -0.84
N THR A 58 17.76 -20.99 -1.48
CA THR A 58 18.91 -20.72 -2.36
C THR A 58 18.50 -19.94 -3.62
N PHE A 59 17.35 -20.30 -4.20
CA PHE A 59 16.83 -19.68 -5.44
C PHE A 59 15.77 -18.60 -5.18
N GLY A 60 15.48 -18.27 -3.92
CA GLY A 60 14.45 -17.29 -3.57
C GLY A 60 13.02 -17.69 -3.93
N LEU A 61 12.73 -18.98 -4.11
CA LEU A 61 11.38 -19.44 -4.46
C LEU A 61 10.45 -19.34 -3.26
N GLN A 62 9.36 -18.58 -3.42
CA GLN A 62 8.35 -18.36 -2.38
C GLN A 62 6.93 -18.57 -2.94
N PRO A 63 6.54 -19.80 -3.33
CA PRO A 63 5.26 -20.03 -4.03
C PRO A 63 4.02 -19.65 -3.21
N HIS A 64 4.13 -19.59 -1.89
CA HIS A 64 3.08 -19.18 -0.95
C HIS A 64 2.89 -17.66 -0.88
N ARG A 65 3.78 -16.88 -1.49
CA ARG A 65 3.67 -15.42 -1.54
C ARG A 65 3.08 -15.00 -2.89
N SER A 66 2.33 -13.92 -2.85
CA SER A 66 1.88 -13.22 -4.04
C SER A 66 2.06 -11.74 -3.78
N GLU A 67 2.45 -11.01 -4.81
CA GLU A 67 2.60 -9.56 -4.76
C GLU A 67 1.69 -8.96 -5.82
N GLY A 68 1.01 -7.87 -5.46
CA GLY A 68 0.21 -7.12 -6.40
C GLY A 68 1.13 -6.25 -7.25
N PHE A 69 0.87 -6.21 -8.55
CA PHE A 69 1.46 -5.21 -9.45
C PHE A 69 0.33 -4.51 -10.19
N LYS A 70 0.60 -3.28 -10.62
CA LYS A 70 -0.34 -2.51 -11.42
C LYS A 70 0.42 -1.68 -12.44
N LEU A 71 0.01 -1.81 -13.69
CA LEU A 71 0.53 -1.00 -14.79
C LEU A 71 -0.49 0.08 -15.12
N SER A 72 0.00 1.31 -15.29
CA SER A 72 -0.83 2.40 -15.82
C SER A 72 -1.01 2.21 -17.32
N ASN A 73 -2.23 2.49 -17.78
CA ASN A 73 -2.56 2.58 -19.21
C ASN A 73 -2.94 4.02 -19.59
N ASP A 74 -2.55 5.01 -18.78
CA ASP A 74 -2.78 6.42 -19.05
C ASP A 74 -1.98 6.83 -20.30
N PRO A 75 -2.63 7.34 -21.36
CA PRO A 75 -1.91 7.81 -22.56
C PRO A 75 -0.89 8.90 -22.25
N PHE A 76 -1.08 9.66 -21.17
CA PHE A 76 -0.21 10.73 -20.72
C PHE A 76 0.64 10.33 -19.50
N PHE A 77 0.96 9.04 -19.36
CA PHE A 77 1.66 8.51 -18.19
C PHE A 77 2.98 9.23 -17.93
N ILE A 78 3.80 9.41 -18.96
CA ILE A 78 5.14 10.00 -18.82
C ILE A 78 5.05 11.49 -18.48
N GLU A 79 4.16 12.25 -19.09
CA GLU A 79 4.01 13.68 -18.77
C GLU A 79 3.54 13.87 -17.33
N LYS A 80 2.48 13.19 -16.91
CA LYS A 80 1.95 13.28 -15.54
C LYS A 80 2.94 12.78 -14.50
N LEU A 81 3.68 11.71 -14.80
CA LEU A 81 4.74 11.22 -13.92
C LEU A 81 5.81 12.29 -13.72
N ARG A 82 6.29 12.91 -14.80
CA ARG A 82 7.32 13.96 -14.74
C ARG A 82 6.83 15.20 -14.01
N ASP A 83 5.59 15.61 -14.23
CA ASP A 83 4.95 16.71 -13.51
C ASP A 83 5.00 16.49 -11.99
N VAL A 84 4.48 15.34 -11.53
CA VAL A 84 4.42 15.01 -10.10
C VAL A 84 5.80 14.77 -9.49
N VAL A 85 6.69 14.04 -10.18
CA VAL A 85 8.06 13.82 -9.71
C VAL A 85 8.84 15.13 -9.66
N GLY A 86 8.62 16.05 -10.60
CA GLY A 86 9.21 17.38 -10.61
C GLY A 86 8.86 18.15 -9.34
N LEU A 87 7.59 18.14 -8.93
CA LEU A 87 7.15 18.78 -7.68
C LEU A 87 7.79 18.18 -6.43
N TYR A 88 8.07 16.88 -6.41
CA TYR A 88 8.75 16.25 -5.27
C TYR A 88 10.24 16.56 -5.20
N LEU A 89 10.91 16.68 -6.34
CA LEU A 89 12.36 16.88 -6.39
C LEU A 89 12.75 18.36 -6.34
N SER A 90 11.92 19.23 -6.92
CA SER A 90 12.17 20.66 -7.07
C SER A 90 10.83 21.41 -6.97
N PRO A 91 10.23 21.50 -5.77
CA PRO A 91 8.99 22.24 -5.59
C PRO A 91 9.18 23.73 -5.95
N PRO A 92 8.15 24.42 -6.47
CA PRO A 92 8.23 25.85 -6.77
C PRO A 92 8.49 26.70 -5.53
N ASP A 93 9.15 27.84 -5.72
CA ASP A 93 9.33 28.83 -4.66
C ASP A 93 8.00 29.47 -4.24
N ASN A 94 7.89 29.88 -2.98
CA ASN A 94 6.67 30.47 -2.41
C ASN A 94 5.41 29.63 -2.64
N ALA A 95 5.56 28.31 -2.65
CA ALA A 95 4.47 27.38 -2.84
C ALA A 95 4.46 26.29 -1.77
N LEU A 96 3.27 25.80 -1.49
CA LEU A 96 3.03 24.59 -0.73
C LEU A 96 2.66 23.47 -1.71
N VAL A 97 3.41 22.36 -1.66
CA VAL A 97 3.08 21.15 -2.40
C VAL A 97 2.45 20.13 -1.45
N ILE A 98 1.22 19.70 -1.77
CA ILE A 98 0.47 18.73 -0.97
C ILE A 98 0.02 17.54 -1.80
N CYS A 99 0.03 16.37 -1.18
CA CYS A 99 -0.63 15.16 -1.66
C CYS A 99 -1.98 15.01 -0.98
N VAL A 100 -3.06 15.00 -1.75
CA VAL A 100 -4.44 14.87 -1.24
C VAL A 100 -5.06 13.56 -1.70
N ASP A 101 -5.77 12.88 -0.80
CA ASP A 101 -6.51 11.65 -1.08
C ASP A 101 -7.51 11.34 0.05
N GLU A 102 -8.36 10.35 -0.18
CA GLU A 102 -9.34 9.82 0.75
C GLU A 102 -9.16 8.33 1.02
N LYS A 103 -8.91 7.99 2.28
CA LYS A 103 -9.09 6.62 2.75
C LYS A 103 -10.57 6.40 3.08
N SER A 104 -11.30 5.87 2.11
CA SER A 104 -12.70 5.49 2.28
C SER A 104 -12.87 4.21 3.12
N GLN A 105 -14.08 4.01 3.64
CA GLN A 105 -14.49 2.79 4.33
C GLN A 105 -13.60 2.43 5.55
N CYS A 106 -13.04 3.43 6.23
CA CYS A 106 -12.37 3.22 7.51
C CYS A 106 -13.40 2.72 8.53
N GLN A 107 -13.31 1.44 8.88
CA GLN A 107 -14.28 0.82 9.76
C GLN A 107 -13.87 0.97 11.23
N ALA A 108 -14.75 1.53 12.05
CA ALA A 108 -14.56 1.60 13.48
C ALA A 108 -15.05 0.28 14.11
N LEU A 109 -14.09 -0.57 14.45
CA LEU A 109 -14.33 -1.85 15.13
C LEU A 109 -14.03 -1.73 16.61
N GLU A 110 -14.91 -2.26 17.45
CA GLU A 110 -14.69 -2.45 18.89
C GLU A 110 -14.57 -3.95 19.18
N ARG A 111 -13.58 -4.33 19.98
CA ARG A 111 -13.45 -5.70 20.49
C ARG A 111 -14.47 -5.92 21.60
N THR A 112 -15.17 -7.04 21.54
CA THR A 112 -16.24 -7.38 22.48
C THR A 112 -15.73 -7.71 23.88
N GLN A 113 -14.45 -8.09 24.01
CA GLN A 113 -13.79 -8.38 25.27
C GLN A 113 -12.41 -7.69 25.34
N PRO A 114 -11.85 -7.51 26.55
CA PRO A 114 -10.49 -7.01 26.73
C PRO A 114 -9.45 -7.87 25.97
N MET A 115 -8.44 -7.20 25.41
CA MET A 115 -7.32 -7.89 24.75
C MET A 115 -6.42 -8.57 25.79
N LEU A 116 -5.94 -9.76 25.46
CA LEU A 116 -4.93 -10.44 26.28
C LEU A 116 -3.54 -9.88 25.92
N PRO A 117 -2.76 -9.36 26.88
CA PRO A 117 -1.46 -8.78 26.60
C PRO A 117 -0.48 -9.85 26.08
N MET A 118 0.51 -9.42 25.30
CA MET A 118 1.62 -10.28 24.87
C MET A 118 2.48 -10.72 26.06
N GLY A 119 3.07 -11.93 25.98
CA GLY A 119 4.04 -12.41 26.97
C GLY A 119 5.05 -13.41 26.37
N PHE A 120 5.93 -13.95 27.22
CA PHE A 120 6.92 -14.92 26.75
C PHE A 120 6.27 -16.19 26.23
N GLY A 121 6.42 -16.46 24.93
CA GLY A 121 5.91 -17.68 24.29
C GLY A 121 4.48 -17.58 23.76
N TYR A 122 3.81 -16.43 23.87
CA TYR A 122 2.47 -16.24 23.30
C TYR A 122 2.24 -14.80 22.79
N VAL A 123 1.45 -14.69 21.73
CA VAL A 123 1.11 -13.41 21.09
C VAL A 123 -0.07 -12.74 21.81
N GLU A 124 -0.27 -11.45 21.55
CA GLU A 124 -1.49 -10.74 21.97
C GLU A 124 -2.75 -11.47 21.49
N GLY A 125 -3.72 -11.65 22.38
CA GLY A 125 -4.98 -12.30 22.08
C GLY A 125 -6.07 -11.28 21.74
N ILE A 126 -6.70 -11.43 20.58
CA ILE A 126 -7.83 -10.63 20.13
C ILE A 126 -9.06 -11.51 19.92
N THR A 127 -10.24 -10.99 20.25
CA THR A 127 -11.50 -11.66 19.95
C THR A 127 -11.81 -11.61 18.46
N HIS A 128 -12.42 -12.70 17.96
CA HIS A 128 -12.87 -12.80 16.57
C HIS A 128 -14.19 -12.05 16.33
N ASP A 129 -15.04 -11.96 17.36
CA ASP A 129 -16.25 -11.16 17.40
C ASP A 129 -15.93 -9.69 17.71
N TYR A 130 -16.70 -8.80 17.07
CA TYR A 130 -16.51 -7.36 17.13
C TYR A 130 -17.86 -6.64 16.97
N LYS A 131 -17.96 -5.44 17.54
CA LYS A 131 -19.07 -4.51 17.26
C LYS A 131 -18.66 -3.55 16.13
N ARG A 132 -19.59 -3.25 15.23
CA ARG A 132 -19.38 -2.31 14.12
C ARG A 132 -20.03 -0.96 14.47
N HIS A 133 -19.23 0.11 14.52
CA HIS A 133 -19.70 1.48 14.74
C HIS A 133 -19.92 2.27 13.44
N GLY A 134 -20.04 1.55 12.31
CA GLY A 134 -20.15 2.13 10.98
C GLY A 134 -18.80 2.35 10.30
N THR A 135 -18.81 3.18 9.26
CA THR A 135 -17.61 3.52 8.47
C THR A 135 -17.46 5.03 8.37
N THR A 136 -16.22 5.49 8.32
CA THR A 136 -15.86 6.89 8.08
C THR A 136 -14.93 6.99 6.87
N THR A 137 -14.81 8.19 6.32
CA THR A 137 -13.82 8.50 5.28
C THR A 137 -12.82 9.48 5.84
N LEU A 138 -11.54 9.10 5.79
CA LEU A 138 -10.44 9.96 6.22
C LEU A 138 -9.90 10.71 5.00
N PHE A 139 -10.20 12.01 4.94
CA PHE A 139 -9.56 12.93 4.00
C PHE A 139 -8.22 13.36 4.60
N ALA A 140 -7.16 13.37 3.80
CA ALA A 140 -5.85 13.83 4.25
C ALA A 140 -5.15 14.65 3.16
N ALA A 141 -4.40 15.65 3.60
CA ALA A 141 -3.49 16.46 2.81
C ALA A 141 -2.11 16.39 3.49
N LEU A 142 -1.17 15.70 2.85
CA LEU A 142 0.20 15.57 3.31
C LEU A 142 1.07 16.65 2.65
N ASN A 143 1.74 17.48 3.45
CA ASN A 143 2.80 18.35 2.97
C ASN A 143 4.04 17.50 2.63
N VAL A 144 4.49 17.58 1.38
CA VAL A 144 5.58 16.74 0.87
C VAL A 144 6.96 17.17 1.38
N ILE A 145 7.08 18.41 1.89
CA ILE A 145 8.37 18.97 2.32
C ILE A 145 8.66 18.59 3.77
N ASP A 146 7.71 18.83 4.68
CA ASP A 146 7.90 18.63 6.13
C ASP A 146 7.17 17.41 6.70
N GLY A 147 6.33 16.74 5.91
CA GLY A 147 5.57 15.58 6.33
C GLY A 147 4.38 15.87 7.24
N THR A 148 4.02 17.14 7.45
CA THR A 148 2.82 17.51 8.22
C THR A 148 1.55 17.07 7.47
N VAL A 149 0.53 16.66 8.23
CA VAL A 149 -0.73 16.17 7.66
C VAL A 149 -1.90 16.95 8.23
N LEU A 150 -2.67 17.59 7.35
CA LEU A 150 -4.02 18.04 7.68
C LEU A 150 -4.98 16.90 7.34
N ALA A 151 -5.73 16.39 8.32
CA ALA A 151 -6.67 15.30 8.09
C ALA A 151 -8.03 15.55 8.76
N ARG A 152 -9.09 15.01 8.15
CA ARG A 152 -10.47 15.09 8.64
C ARG A 152 -11.24 13.81 8.35
N CYS A 153 -11.87 13.27 9.38
CA CYS A 153 -12.90 12.26 9.22
C CYS A 153 -14.21 12.92 8.78
N LYS A 154 -14.83 12.40 7.72
CA LYS A 154 -16.15 12.81 7.25
C LYS A 154 -17.05 11.58 7.17
N PRO A 155 -18.35 11.70 7.50
CA PRO A 155 -19.28 10.57 7.54
C PRO A 155 -19.62 10.01 6.16
N ARG A 156 -19.31 10.75 5.09
CA ARG A 156 -19.63 10.37 3.70
C ARG A 156 -18.46 10.69 2.79
N HIS A 157 -18.41 10.00 1.65
CA HIS A 157 -17.43 10.19 0.60
C HIS A 157 -18.11 10.75 -0.64
N ARG A 158 -18.26 12.08 -0.73
CA ARG A 158 -18.86 12.77 -1.89
C ARG A 158 -18.17 14.09 -2.15
N HIS A 159 -18.55 14.75 -3.25
CA HIS A 159 -17.97 16.03 -3.68
C HIS A 159 -18.20 17.16 -2.66
N GLN A 160 -19.27 17.12 -1.87
CA GLN A 160 -19.53 18.11 -0.83
C GLN A 160 -18.49 18.01 0.29
N GLU A 161 -18.21 16.79 0.77
CA GLU A 161 -17.21 16.54 1.80
C GLU A 161 -15.80 16.86 1.30
N PHE A 162 -15.48 16.50 0.05
CA PHE A 162 -14.20 16.87 -0.56
C PHE A 162 -14.04 18.39 -0.72
N LEU A 163 -15.05 19.09 -1.25
CA LEU A 163 -15.01 20.55 -1.37
C LEU A 163 -14.92 21.25 0.00
N SER A 164 -15.58 20.71 1.02
CA SER A 164 -15.41 21.17 2.40
C SER A 164 -13.96 21.03 2.85
N PHE A 165 -13.31 19.90 2.53
CA PHE A 165 -11.92 19.67 2.90
C PHE A 165 -10.95 20.60 2.15
N LEU A 166 -11.16 20.84 0.84
CA LEU A 166 -10.39 21.83 0.09
C LEU A 166 -10.49 23.24 0.70
N ARG A 167 -11.68 23.63 1.18
CA ARG A 167 -11.85 24.91 1.90
C ARG A 167 -11.12 24.97 3.24
N GLU A 168 -11.01 23.84 3.94
CA GLU A 168 -10.22 23.75 5.17
C GLU A 168 -8.73 23.90 4.87
N ILE A 169 -8.24 23.29 3.79
CA ILE A 169 -6.86 23.49 3.30
C ILE A 169 -6.65 24.97 2.92
N ASP A 170 -7.51 25.55 2.08
CA ASP A 170 -7.43 26.94 1.61
C ASP A 170 -7.36 27.95 2.76
N LYS A 171 -8.06 27.66 3.88
CA LYS A 171 -8.03 28.47 5.10
C LYS A 171 -6.74 28.29 5.91
N ALA A 172 -6.16 27.09 5.91
CA ALA A 172 -4.96 26.77 6.67
C ALA A 172 -3.68 27.29 5.98
N VAL A 173 -3.67 27.39 4.64
CA VAL A 173 -2.51 27.85 3.89
C VAL A 173 -2.43 29.39 3.89
N PRO A 174 -1.27 29.99 4.20
CA PRO A 174 -1.05 31.42 4.09
C PRO A 174 -1.39 31.98 2.69
N MET A 175 -2.02 33.15 2.63
CA MET A 175 -2.51 33.72 1.36
C MET A 175 -1.42 34.06 0.33
N GLY A 176 -0.18 34.22 0.76
CA GLY A 176 0.95 34.52 -0.13
C GLY A 176 1.58 33.30 -0.78
N LEU A 177 1.08 32.09 -0.51
CA LEU A 177 1.61 30.85 -1.08
C LEU A 177 0.68 30.28 -2.14
N ASP A 178 1.27 29.78 -3.22
CA ASP A 178 0.58 28.92 -4.17
C ASP A 178 0.39 27.51 -3.59
N ILE A 179 -0.65 26.81 -4.03
CA ILE A 179 -1.02 25.47 -3.58
C ILE A 179 -0.94 24.53 -4.78
N HIS A 180 0.09 23.68 -4.80
CA HIS A 180 0.22 22.60 -5.76
C HIS A 180 -0.36 21.32 -5.14
N CYS A 181 -1.54 20.93 -5.59
CA CYS A 181 -2.30 19.81 -5.09
C CYS A 181 -2.13 18.59 -6.01
N ILE A 182 -1.37 17.62 -5.56
CA ILE A 182 -1.19 16.31 -6.20
C ILE A 182 -2.34 15.40 -5.78
N ILE A 183 -3.06 14.83 -6.75
CA ILE A 183 -4.28 14.06 -6.47
C ILE A 183 -4.55 12.98 -7.53
N HIS A 184 -5.31 11.95 -7.17
CA HIS A 184 -5.77 10.94 -8.13
C HIS A 184 -6.99 11.39 -8.96
N ASN A 185 -7.18 10.74 -10.11
CA ASN A 185 -8.22 11.06 -11.07
C ASN A 185 -9.58 10.42 -10.72
N TYR A 186 -10.12 10.71 -9.54
CA TYR A 186 -11.44 10.22 -9.14
C TYR A 186 -12.57 11.15 -9.60
N ALA A 187 -13.72 10.55 -9.92
CA ALA A 187 -14.87 11.26 -10.47
C ALA A 187 -15.30 12.45 -9.59
N THR A 188 -15.21 12.29 -8.28
CA THR A 188 -15.53 13.34 -7.31
C THR A 188 -14.68 14.59 -7.53
N HIS A 189 -13.39 14.47 -7.82
CA HIS A 189 -12.48 15.61 -7.99
C HIS A 189 -12.79 16.43 -9.25
N ASN A 190 -13.39 15.78 -10.25
CA ASN A 190 -13.80 16.40 -11.50
C ASN A 190 -15.23 16.96 -11.49
N HIS A 191 -15.93 16.92 -10.36
CA HIS A 191 -17.30 17.38 -10.27
C HIS A 191 -17.40 18.90 -10.61
N PRO A 192 -18.44 19.34 -11.35
CA PRO A 192 -18.56 20.74 -11.81
C PRO A 192 -18.40 21.79 -10.71
N LYS A 193 -18.93 21.53 -9.51
CA LYS A 193 -18.80 22.44 -8.36
C LYS A 193 -17.36 22.61 -7.86
N ILE A 194 -16.54 21.56 -7.94
CA ILE A 194 -15.12 21.62 -7.55
C ILE A 194 -14.34 22.39 -8.61
N ARG A 195 -14.56 22.08 -9.89
CA ARG A 195 -13.96 22.82 -11.01
C ARG A 195 -14.29 24.31 -10.94
N ALA A 196 -15.56 24.67 -10.72
CA ALA A 196 -15.98 26.05 -10.58
C ALA A 196 -15.33 26.77 -9.38
N TRP A 197 -15.17 26.06 -8.25
CA TRP A 197 -14.52 26.62 -7.07
C TRP A 197 -13.01 26.85 -7.26
N LEU A 198 -12.33 25.95 -7.98
CA LEU A 198 -10.92 26.07 -8.34
C LEU A 198 -10.69 27.14 -9.42
N ALA A 199 -11.58 27.28 -10.40
CA ALA A 199 -11.44 28.21 -11.52
C ALA A 199 -11.32 29.69 -11.09
N ILE A 200 -11.92 30.06 -9.95
CA ILE A 200 -11.84 31.41 -9.38
C ILE A 200 -10.69 31.58 -8.37
N ARG A 201 -9.79 30.60 -8.26
CA ARG A 201 -8.67 30.58 -7.31
C ARG A 201 -7.35 30.31 -8.05
N PRO A 202 -6.70 31.35 -8.60
CA PRO A 202 -5.51 31.18 -9.44
C PRO A 202 -4.32 30.55 -8.70
N ARG A 203 -4.27 30.65 -7.37
CA ARG A 203 -3.22 30.02 -6.54
C ARG A 203 -3.31 28.49 -6.46
N TRP A 204 -4.42 27.88 -6.91
CA TRP A 204 -4.59 26.43 -6.85
C TRP A 204 -4.15 25.80 -8.17
N HIS A 205 -3.11 24.97 -8.10
CA HIS A 205 -2.58 24.18 -9.21
C HIS A 205 -2.87 22.70 -8.95
N MET A 206 -3.69 22.08 -9.80
CA MET A 206 -4.05 20.67 -9.65
C MET A 206 -3.15 19.80 -10.52
N HIS A 207 -2.49 18.83 -9.89
CA HIS A 207 -1.58 17.87 -10.53
C HIS A 207 -2.16 16.47 -10.40
N PHE A 208 -2.68 15.93 -11.51
CA PHE A 208 -3.31 14.62 -11.50
C PHE A 208 -2.28 13.52 -11.76
N ILE A 209 -2.12 12.59 -10.82
CA ILE A 209 -1.28 11.40 -11.04
C ILE A 209 -1.87 10.54 -12.19
N PRO A 210 -1.03 9.75 -12.90
CA PRO A 210 -1.52 8.83 -13.91
C PRO A 210 -2.53 7.84 -13.34
N THR A 211 -3.48 7.39 -14.17
CA THR A 211 -4.40 6.32 -13.75
C THR A 211 -3.63 5.11 -13.24
N TYR A 212 -4.20 4.43 -12.23
CA TYR A 212 -3.63 3.21 -11.65
C TYR A 212 -2.23 3.37 -11.02
N SER A 213 -1.83 4.60 -10.69
CA SER A 213 -0.51 4.91 -10.14
C SER A 213 -0.57 5.49 -8.73
N SER A 214 -1.43 4.95 -7.84
CA SER A 214 -1.58 5.44 -6.46
C SER A 214 -0.27 5.38 -5.65
N TRP A 215 0.68 4.52 -6.05
CA TRP A 215 2.03 4.48 -5.51
C TRP A 215 2.80 5.81 -5.64
N LEU A 216 2.38 6.70 -6.54
CA LEU A 216 2.95 8.02 -6.74
C LEU A 216 2.38 9.06 -5.76
N ASN A 217 1.22 8.80 -5.14
CA ASN A 217 0.59 9.72 -4.19
C ASN A 217 1.15 9.50 -2.78
N GLN A 218 1.99 10.41 -2.27
CA GLN A 218 2.70 10.16 -1.01
C GLN A 218 1.78 10.03 0.21
N VAL A 219 0.59 10.62 0.18
CA VAL A 219 -0.40 10.48 1.28
C VAL A 219 -0.86 9.04 1.49
N GLU A 220 -0.75 8.16 0.47
CA GLU A 220 -1.00 6.72 0.62
C GLU A 220 -0.03 6.06 1.60
N ARG A 221 1.19 6.60 1.76
CA ARG A 221 2.13 6.15 2.80
C ARG A 221 1.62 6.49 4.21
N PHE A 222 1.03 7.67 4.38
CA PHE A 222 0.38 8.05 5.63
C PHE A 222 -0.82 7.13 5.92
N PHE A 223 -1.64 6.83 4.91
CA PHE A 223 -2.74 5.88 5.05
C PHE A 223 -2.29 4.46 5.40
N ALA A 224 -1.19 3.97 4.82
CA ALA A 224 -0.59 2.71 5.23
C ALA A 224 -0.14 2.74 6.68
N LEU A 225 0.54 3.83 7.11
CA LEU A 225 1.04 4.00 8.46
C LEU A 225 -0.07 4.01 9.51
N ILE A 226 -1.13 4.80 9.32
CA ILE A 226 -2.25 4.85 10.26
C ILE A 226 -3.03 3.53 10.26
N THR A 227 -3.15 2.87 9.10
CA THR A 227 -3.81 1.56 9.02
C THR A 227 -3.07 0.53 9.87
N ASP A 228 -1.76 0.47 9.75
CA ASP A 228 -0.93 -0.49 10.46
C ASP A 228 -0.84 -0.18 11.96
N LYS A 229 -0.54 1.07 12.31
CA LYS A 229 -0.25 1.46 13.69
C LYS A 229 -1.47 1.71 14.56
N ALA A 230 -2.61 2.08 13.99
CA ALA A 230 -3.78 2.51 14.76
C ALA A 230 -5.07 1.75 14.40
N ILE A 231 -5.35 1.51 13.12
CA ILE A 231 -6.65 0.98 12.70
C ILE A 231 -6.72 -0.54 12.85
N ARG A 232 -5.74 -1.29 12.33
CA ARG A 232 -5.82 -2.76 12.19
C ARG A 232 -5.95 -3.47 13.54
N ARG A 233 -5.24 -2.99 14.56
CA ARG A 233 -5.25 -3.51 15.94
C ARG A 233 -6.03 -2.62 16.92
N GLY A 234 -6.65 -1.55 16.43
CA GLY A 234 -7.43 -0.63 17.25
C GLY A 234 -8.75 -1.24 17.72
N SER A 235 -9.24 -0.73 18.86
CA SER A 235 -10.60 -0.92 19.35
C SER A 235 -11.19 0.45 19.65
N PHE A 236 -12.28 0.81 18.98
CA PHE A 236 -12.85 2.15 19.00
C PHE A 236 -14.21 2.12 19.69
N SER A 237 -14.30 2.69 20.89
CA SER A 237 -15.49 2.80 21.74
C SER A 237 -16.01 4.23 21.79
#